data_AF-A0A942EGM8-F1
#
_entry.id   AF-A0A942EGM8-F1
#
_cell.length_a   1.000
_cell.length_b   1.000
_cell.length_c   1.000
_cell.angle_alpha   90.00
_cell.angle_beta   90.00
_cell.angle_gamma   90.00
#
_symmetry.space_group_name_H-M   'P 1'
#
loop_
_entity.id
_entity.type
_entity.pdbx_description
1 polymer ?
#
loop_
_entity_poly.entity_id
_entity_poly.type
_entity_poly.pdbx_seq_one_letter_code
_entity_poly.pdbx_strand_id
1 'polypeptide(L)'
;MGPHNPKEVRKMSDSELVKKIMSDIDNDRSDKEVLRLLLEQRVANDTTGQEEATVGQRASDRITNFIGSWFFVGLFAGFLLSWITWNVMRGDAAYDPYPFILLNLALSCLAAIQAPLIMMSQNRQEKQDRRRAENDYIVNLKTEIITDEIYKKLETLLLQQGRLKSVNYRTITRRKRLVKE
;
A
#
# COMPACT_ATOMS: atom_id res chain seq x y z
N MET A 1 -53.37 -61.35 -12.03
CA MET A 1 -54.24 -60.37 -11.36
C MET A 1 -53.47 -59.80 -10.17
N GLY A 2 -53.22 -58.49 -10.14
CA GLY A 2 -52.78 -57.73 -8.94
C GLY A 2 -51.27 -57.68 -8.63
N PRO A 3 -50.81 -56.69 -7.81
CA PRO A 3 -50.12 -55.49 -8.33
C PRO A 3 -48.78 -55.09 -7.63
N HIS A 4 -48.19 -54.02 -8.18
CA HIS A 4 -46.98 -53.20 -7.91
C HIS A 4 -46.28 -53.08 -6.52
N ASN A 5 -44.92 -53.07 -6.58
CA ASN A 5 -43.88 -52.23 -5.89
C ASN A 5 -43.73 -52.29 -4.34
N PRO A 6 -42.52 -52.22 -3.69
CA PRO A 6 -41.59 -51.07 -3.73
C PRO A 6 -40.09 -51.33 -3.34
N LYS A 7 -39.11 -51.20 -4.25
CA LYS A 7 -37.68 -51.03 -3.86
C LYS A 7 -36.89 -50.16 -4.84
N GLU A 8 -37.20 -48.86 -4.86
CA GLU A 8 -36.29 -47.81 -5.35
C GLU A 8 -35.36 -47.38 -4.21
N VAL A 9 -34.13 -47.91 -4.19
CA VAL A 9 -33.02 -47.33 -3.42
C VAL A 9 -31.93 -46.99 -4.43
N ARG A 10 -32.01 -45.78 -4.99
CA ARG A 10 -31.08 -45.27 -6.00
C ARG A 10 -29.74 -44.92 -5.33
N LYS A 11 -28.69 -45.61 -5.77
CA LYS A 11 -27.27 -45.33 -5.52
C LYS A 11 -26.97 -43.83 -5.73
N MET A 12 -26.19 -43.22 -4.85
CA MET A 12 -25.50 -41.95 -5.15
C MET A 12 -24.75 -42.15 -6.48
N SER A 13 -25.10 -41.33 -7.48
CA SER A 13 -24.58 -41.47 -8.84
C SER A 13 -23.20 -40.85 -8.91
N ASP A 14 -22.21 -41.53 -9.49
CA ASP A 14 -20.87 -40.99 -9.77
C ASP A 14 -20.93 -39.63 -10.51
N SER A 15 -22.03 -39.38 -11.23
CA SER A 15 -22.35 -38.10 -11.85
C SER A 15 -22.56 -36.96 -10.85
N GLU A 16 -23.10 -37.20 -9.65
CA GLU A 16 -23.26 -36.17 -8.60
C GLU A 16 -21.93 -35.83 -7.92
N LEU A 17 -21.05 -36.82 -7.71
CA LEU A 17 -19.71 -36.59 -7.17
C LEU A 17 -18.84 -35.83 -8.18
N VAL A 18 -18.89 -36.21 -9.46
CA VAL A 18 -18.23 -35.47 -10.54
C VAL A 18 -18.80 -34.05 -10.65
N LYS A 19 -20.11 -33.86 -10.53
CA LYS A 19 -20.74 -32.52 -10.58
C LYS A 19 -20.38 -31.63 -9.38
N LYS A 20 -20.11 -32.24 -8.23
CA LYS A 20 -19.68 -31.56 -7.00
C LYS A 20 -18.19 -31.19 -7.04
N ILE A 21 -17.34 -32.06 -7.56
CA ILE A 21 -15.92 -31.75 -7.80
C ILE A 21 -15.78 -30.71 -8.93
N MET A 22 -16.60 -30.80 -9.98
CA MET A 22 -16.61 -29.82 -11.07
C MET A 22 -17.15 -28.45 -10.62
N SER A 23 -18.06 -28.40 -9.62
CA SER A 23 -18.51 -27.14 -9.03
C SER A 23 -17.50 -26.55 -8.04
N ASP A 24 -16.73 -27.38 -7.34
CA ASP A 24 -15.66 -26.91 -6.45
C ASP A 24 -14.44 -26.38 -7.24
N ILE A 25 -14.23 -26.83 -8.48
CA ILE A 25 -13.23 -26.28 -9.42
C ILE A 25 -13.59 -24.86 -9.90
N ASP A 26 -14.85 -24.42 -9.82
CA ASP A 26 -15.25 -23.05 -10.17
C ASP A 26 -14.80 -22.02 -9.10
N ASN A 27 -14.39 -22.49 -7.92
CA ASN A 27 -13.80 -21.66 -6.86
C ASN A 27 -12.36 -21.19 -7.16
N ASP A 28 -11.72 -21.79 -8.17
CA ASP A 28 -10.37 -21.43 -8.66
C ASP A 28 -10.34 -20.06 -9.37
N ARG A 29 -11.49 -19.55 -9.85
CA ARG A 29 -11.57 -18.19 -10.42
C ARG A 29 -11.30 -17.12 -9.37
N SER A 30 -11.86 -17.28 -8.17
CA SER A 30 -11.71 -16.29 -7.10
C SER A 30 -10.26 -16.22 -6.64
N ASP A 31 -9.60 -17.37 -6.48
CA ASP A 31 -8.19 -17.43 -6.10
C ASP A 31 -7.28 -16.92 -7.22
N LYS A 32 -7.62 -17.19 -8.49
CA LYS A 32 -6.90 -16.64 -9.64
C LYS A 32 -7.08 -15.13 -9.76
N GLU A 33 -8.26 -14.58 -9.49
CA GLU A 33 -8.49 -13.14 -9.49
C GLU A 33 -7.75 -12.47 -8.33
N VAL A 34 -7.83 -13.01 -7.11
CA VAL A 34 -7.06 -12.49 -5.96
C VAL A 34 -5.55 -12.57 -6.23
N LEU A 35 -5.06 -13.70 -6.76
CA LEU A 35 -3.64 -13.87 -7.10
C LEU A 35 -3.22 -12.90 -8.21
N ARG A 36 -4.07 -12.65 -9.22
CA ARG A 36 -3.83 -11.64 -10.25
C ARG A 36 -3.80 -10.24 -9.67
N LEU A 37 -4.72 -9.91 -8.75
CA LEU A 37 -4.76 -8.60 -8.10
C LEU A 37 -3.54 -8.38 -7.20
N LEU A 38 -3.06 -9.41 -6.51
CA LEU A 38 -1.82 -9.37 -5.72
C LEU A 38 -0.57 -9.29 -6.61
N LEU A 39 -0.56 -10.01 -7.73
CA LEU A 39 0.53 -9.95 -8.71
C LEU A 39 0.57 -8.58 -9.41
N GLU A 40 -0.58 -8.04 -9.80
CA GLU A 40 -0.69 -6.72 -10.42
C GLU A 40 -0.32 -5.61 -9.44
N GLN A 41 -0.73 -5.71 -8.17
CA GLN A 41 -0.29 -4.81 -7.10
C GLN A 41 1.22 -4.91 -6.85
N ARG A 42 1.79 -6.12 -6.87
CA ARG A 42 3.23 -6.31 -6.70
C ARG A 42 4.02 -5.77 -7.89
N VAL A 43 3.58 -6.05 -9.11
CA VAL A 43 4.21 -5.59 -10.35
C VAL A 43 4.13 -4.07 -10.47
N ALA A 44 3.01 -3.44 -10.11
CA ALA A 44 2.86 -1.98 -10.10
C ALA A 44 3.75 -1.29 -9.05
N ASN A 45 3.90 -1.88 -7.86
CA ASN A 45 4.82 -1.39 -6.83
C ASN A 45 6.30 -1.61 -7.20
N ASP A 46 6.63 -2.75 -7.82
CA ASP A 46 8.02 -3.05 -8.22
C ASP A 46 8.46 -2.20 -9.43
N THR A 47 7.55 -1.85 -10.35
CA THR A 47 7.87 -0.95 -11.49
C THR A 47 7.99 0.52 -11.09
N THR A 48 7.30 0.97 -10.05
CA THR A 48 7.42 2.36 -9.54
C THR A 48 8.63 2.55 -8.61
N GLY A 49 9.23 1.47 -8.10
CA GLY A 49 10.41 1.50 -7.23
C GLY A 49 11.76 1.57 -7.95
N GLN A 50 11.79 1.44 -9.28
CA GLN A 50 13.00 1.39 -10.09
C GLN A 50 13.05 2.42 -11.22
N GLU A 51 12.64 3.66 -10.95
CA GLU A 51 13.31 4.76 -11.67
C GLU A 51 14.74 4.78 -11.11
N GLU A 52 15.69 4.28 -11.90
CA GLU A 52 17.09 4.17 -11.52
C GLU A 52 17.56 5.45 -10.83
N ALA A 53 17.72 5.36 -9.50
CA ALA A 53 18.15 6.47 -8.70
C ALA A 53 19.52 6.88 -9.22
N THR A 54 19.55 7.93 -10.04
CA THR A 54 20.76 8.37 -10.73
C THR A 54 21.82 8.60 -9.66
N VAL A 55 23.08 8.31 -9.94
CA VAL A 55 24.17 8.40 -8.94
C VAL A 55 24.14 9.73 -8.16
N GLY A 56 23.71 10.82 -8.81
CA GLY A 56 23.46 12.13 -8.19
C GLY A 56 22.32 12.17 -7.16
N GLN A 57 21.22 11.44 -7.37
CA GLN A 57 20.11 11.35 -6.42
C GLN A 57 20.52 10.66 -5.11
N ARG A 58 21.26 9.54 -5.20
CA ARG A 58 21.78 8.81 -4.02
C ARG A 58 22.85 9.60 -3.27
N ALA A 59 23.61 10.44 -3.97
CA ALA A 59 24.57 11.36 -3.35
C ALA A 59 23.84 12.50 -2.63
N SER A 60 22.83 13.09 -3.27
CA SER A 60 22.03 14.19 -2.72
C SER A 60 21.26 13.78 -1.46
N ASP A 61 20.74 12.54 -1.40
CA ASP A 61 20.10 11.99 -0.20
C ASP A 61 21.06 11.85 0.99
N ARG A 62 22.27 11.34 0.75
CA ARG A 62 23.29 11.24 1.79
C ARG A 62 23.76 12.61 2.28
N ILE A 63 23.93 13.56 1.37
CA ILE A 63 24.34 14.93 1.69
C ILE A 63 23.24 15.65 2.49
N THR A 64 21.97 15.52 2.09
CA THR A 64 20.85 16.17 2.79
C THR A 64 20.69 15.63 4.22
N ASN A 65 20.78 14.31 4.40
CA ASN A 65 20.71 13.70 5.73
C ASN A 65 21.91 14.08 6.62
N PHE A 66 23.09 14.31 6.02
CA PHE A 66 24.28 14.74 6.76
C PHE A 66 24.22 16.22 7.15
N ILE A 67 23.84 17.10 6.22
CA ILE A 67 23.69 18.55 6.46
C ILE A 67 22.53 18.85 7.43
N GLY A 68 21.47 18.04 7.42
CA GLY A 68 20.31 18.19 8.31
C GLY A 68 20.50 17.67 9.74
N SER A 69 21.65 17.07 10.06
CA SER A 69 21.90 16.52 11.40
C SER A 69 22.21 17.62 12.42
N TRP A 70 21.59 17.54 13.60
CA TRP A 70 21.82 18.47 14.71
C TRP A 70 23.28 18.46 15.19
N PHE A 71 23.96 17.32 15.08
CA PHE A 71 25.39 17.19 15.39
C PHE A 71 26.26 17.98 14.40
N PHE A 72 25.92 17.99 13.11
CA PHE A 72 26.64 18.73 12.08
C PHE A 72 26.52 20.25 12.31
N VAL A 73 25.32 20.73 12.68
CA VAL A 73 25.09 22.13 13.04
C VAL A 73 25.98 22.56 14.21
N GLY A 74 26.06 21.74 15.27
CA GLY A 74 26.93 22.01 16.42
C GLY A 74 28.43 22.02 16.06
N LEU A 75 28.89 21.07 15.24
CA LEU A 75 30.26 21.02 14.76
C LEU A 75 30.62 22.25 13.91
N PHE A 76 29.73 22.65 12.99
CA PHE A 76 29.93 23.81 12.12
C PHE A 76 29.98 25.12 12.93
N ALA A 77 29.08 25.29 13.90
CA ALA A 77 29.12 26.43 14.82
C ALA A 77 30.42 26.47 15.63
N GLY A 78 30.87 25.32 16.14
CA GLY A 78 32.15 25.21 16.85
C GLY A 78 33.35 25.57 15.96
N PHE A 79 33.35 25.14 14.70
CA PHE A 79 34.38 25.51 13.72
C PHE A 79 34.43 27.02 13.48
N LEU A 80 33.27 27.68 13.31
CA LEU A 80 33.19 29.14 13.16
C LEU A 80 33.74 29.86 14.39
N LEU A 81 33.35 29.43 15.60
CA LEU A 81 33.86 30.01 16.85
C LEU A 81 35.38 29.80 16.99
N SER A 82 35.89 28.63 16.60
CA SER A 82 37.32 28.35 16.59
C SER A 82 38.06 29.26 15.61
N TRP A 83 37.50 29.52 14.42
CA TRP A 83 38.09 30.40 13.41
C TRP A 83 38.14 31.85 13.87
N ILE A 84 37.07 32.33 14.49
CA ILE A 84 36.99 33.67 15.08
C ILE A 84 38.03 33.79 16.19
N THR A 85 38.07 32.83 17.13
CA THR A 85 39.02 32.84 18.25
C THR A 85 40.47 32.84 17.75
N TRP A 86 40.79 32.01 16.75
CA TRP A 86 42.12 31.95 16.13
C TRP A 86 42.54 33.27 15.50
N ASN A 87 41.65 33.95 14.76
CA ASN A 87 41.95 35.24 14.14
C ASN A 87 42.07 36.36 15.16
N VAL A 88 41.22 36.39 16.18
CA VAL A 88 41.30 37.39 17.27
C VAL A 88 42.62 37.24 18.05
N MET A 89 43.06 36.01 18.34
CA MET A 89 44.31 35.77 19.06
C MET A 89 45.57 36.22 18.28
N ARG A 90 45.51 36.29 16.95
CA ARG A 90 46.64 36.77 16.12
C ARG A 90 46.75 38.29 15.99
N GLY A 91 45.70 39.05 16.34
CA GLY A 91 45.72 40.52 16.30
C GLY A 91 46.23 41.08 14.96
N ASP A 92 47.37 41.78 15.00
CA ASP A 92 47.96 42.48 13.84
C ASP A 92 48.48 41.57 12.72
N ALA A 93 48.63 40.26 12.97
CA ALA A 93 48.97 39.25 11.95
C ALA A 93 47.78 38.34 11.60
N ALA A 94 46.56 38.79 11.86
CA ALA A 94 45.34 38.06 11.53
C ALA A 94 45.16 37.94 10.01
N TYR A 95 44.77 36.75 9.56
CA TYR A 95 44.43 36.51 8.16
C TYR A 95 43.08 37.11 7.79
N ASP A 96 42.17 37.24 8.76
CA ASP A 96 40.85 37.86 8.61
C ASP A 96 40.58 38.79 9.82
N PRO A 97 41.09 40.04 9.80
CA PRO A 97 40.84 41.03 10.85
C PRO A 97 39.36 41.38 10.97
N TYR A 98 38.93 41.82 12.16
CA TYR A 98 37.57 42.33 12.36
C TYR A 98 37.30 43.46 11.33
N PRO A 99 36.24 43.37 10.49
CA PRO A 99 34.96 42.68 10.67
C PRO A 99 34.79 41.29 10.00
N PHE A 100 35.86 40.52 9.77
CA PHE A 100 35.85 39.16 9.19
C PHE A 100 35.25 39.07 7.76
N ILE A 101 35.89 39.73 6.80
CA ILE A 101 35.38 39.84 5.43
C ILE A 101 35.33 38.47 4.72
N LEU A 102 36.31 37.60 4.97
CA LEU A 102 36.40 36.29 4.32
C LEU A 102 35.34 35.34 4.87
N LEU A 103 35.15 35.34 6.20
CA LEU A 103 34.11 34.54 6.84
C LEU A 103 32.71 34.99 6.39
N ASN A 104 32.48 36.30 6.31
CA ASN A 104 31.21 36.85 5.84
C ASN A 104 30.91 36.49 4.38
N LEU A 105 31.94 36.54 3.51
CA LEU A 105 31.82 36.13 2.11
C LEU A 105 31.49 34.63 2.00
N ALA A 106 32.18 33.79 2.76
CA ALA A 106 31.96 32.34 2.77
C ALA A 106 30.55 31.98 3.23
N LEU A 107 30.07 32.59 4.31
CA LEU A 107 28.71 32.38 4.83
C LEU A 107 27.64 32.85 3.84
N SER A 108 27.87 33.99 3.19
CA SER A 108 26.94 34.52 2.17
C SER A 108 26.83 33.57 0.97
N CYS A 109 27.95 33.02 0.50
CA CYS A 109 27.97 32.03 -0.57
C CYS A 109 27.26 30.72 -0.15
N LEU A 110 27.51 30.26 1.08
CA LEU A 110 26.89 29.05 1.61
C LEU A 110 25.37 29.19 1.71
N ALA A 111 24.90 30.34 2.20
CA ALA A 111 23.47 30.66 2.29
C ALA A 111 22.81 30.74 0.91
N ALA A 112 23.49 31.30 -0.10
CA ALA A 112 22.97 31.40 -1.46
C ALA A 112 22.72 30.02 -2.11
N ILE A 113 23.59 29.04 -1.83
CA ILE A 113 23.45 27.66 -2.35
C ILE A 113 22.42 26.85 -1.54
N GLN A 114 22.19 27.23 -0.28
CA GLN A 114 21.31 26.51 0.64
C GLN A 114 19.85 26.51 0.17
N ALA A 115 19.32 27.63 -0.31
CA ALA A 115 17.91 27.72 -0.71
C ALA A 115 17.55 26.83 -1.93
N PRO A 116 18.32 26.81 -3.03
CA PRO A 116 18.09 25.87 -4.12
C PRO A 116 18.24 24.40 -3.72
N LEU A 117 19.20 24.08 -2.85
CA LEU A 117 19.42 22.71 -2.39
C LEU A 117 18.23 22.22 -1.56
N ILE A 118 17.75 23.04 -0.63
CA ILE A 118 16.54 22.76 0.14
C ILE A 118 15.35 22.60 -0.82
N MET A 119 15.15 23.53 -1.76
CA MET A 119 14.06 23.47 -2.73
C MET A 119 14.11 22.22 -3.63
N MET A 120 15.30 21.78 -4.06
CA MET A 120 15.47 20.53 -4.81
C MET A 120 15.13 19.32 -3.95
N SER A 121 15.53 19.30 -2.68
CA SER A 121 15.19 18.21 -1.76
C SER A 121 13.68 18.14 -1.46
N GLN A 122 13.03 19.30 -1.34
CA GLN A 122 11.58 19.44 -1.12
C GLN A 122 10.79 19.00 -2.35
N ASN A 123 11.12 19.49 -3.54
CA ASN A 123 10.45 19.12 -4.79
C ASN A 123 10.55 17.60 -5.06
N ARG A 124 11.63 16.96 -4.61
CA ARG A 124 11.77 15.49 -4.66
C ARG A 124 10.84 14.79 -3.68
N GLN A 125 10.78 15.24 -2.42
CA GLN A 125 9.87 14.67 -1.42
C GLN A 125 8.41 14.83 -1.86
N GLU A 126 8.03 16.01 -2.35
CA GLU A 126 6.68 16.30 -2.82
C GLU A 126 6.25 15.38 -3.98
N LYS A 127 7.15 15.11 -4.95
CA LYS A 127 6.86 14.13 -6.01
C LYS A 127 6.64 12.73 -5.47
N GLN A 128 7.41 12.32 -4.47
CA GLN A 128 7.27 11.00 -3.86
C GLN A 128 5.98 10.91 -3.04
N ASP A 129 5.64 11.96 -2.30
CA ASP A 129 4.40 12.05 -1.53
C ASP A 129 3.18 12.10 -2.44
N ARG A 130 3.25 12.81 -3.58
CA ARG A 130 2.17 12.81 -4.58
C ARG A 130 1.92 11.42 -5.15
N ARG A 131 2.98 10.69 -5.51
CA ARG A 131 2.87 9.29 -5.99
C ARG A 131 2.24 8.38 -4.92
N ARG A 132 2.62 8.56 -3.65
CA ARG A 132 2.00 7.82 -2.54
C ARG A 132 0.51 8.13 -2.41
N ALA A 133 0.14 9.41 -2.47
CA ALA A 133 -1.25 9.84 -2.39
C ALA A 133 -2.10 9.31 -3.57
N GLU A 134 -1.56 9.30 -4.79
CA GLU A 134 -2.22 8.71 -5.96
C GLU A 134 -2.46 7.19 -5.78
N ASN A 135 -1.45 6.46 -5.28
CA ASN A 135 -1.60 5.03 -4.98
C ASN A 135 -2.63 4.77 -3.87
N ASP A 136 -2.57 5.53 -2.77
CA ASP A 136 -3.52 5.41 -1.67
C ASP A 136 -4.95 5.68 -2.13
N TYR A 137 -5.15 6.66 -3.01
CA TYR A 137 -6.44 6.96 -3.62
C TYR A 137 -6.98 5.77 -4.44
N ILE A 138 -6.13 5.16 -5.29
CA ILE A 138 -6.52 3.99 -6.09
C ILE A 138 -6.87 2.79 -5.20
N VAL A 139 -6.08 2.54 -4.15
CA VAL A 139 -6.35 1.45 -3.19
C VAL A 139 -7.67 1.69 -2.46
N ASN A 140 -7.96 2.93 -2.06
CA ASN A 140 -9.20 3.27 -1.39
C ASN A 140 -10.42 3.04 -2.30
N LEU A 141 -10.35 3.52 -3.55
CA LEU A 141 -11.42 3.32 -4.54
C LEU A 141 -11.66 1.82 -4.81
N LYS A 142 -10.58 1.04 -4.95
CA LYS A 142 -10.68 -0.41 -5.14
C LYS A 142 -11.32 -1.10 -3.94
N THR A 143 -10.97 -0.67 -2.73
CA THR A 143 -11.54 -1.21 -1.48
C THR A 143 -13.04 -0.92 -1.39
N GLU A 144 -13.47 0.27 -1.81
CA GLU A 144 -14.89 0.63 -1.88
C GLU A 144 -15.66 -0.27 -2.86
N ILE A 145 -15.13 -0.47 -4.07
CA ILE A 145 -15.75 -1.35 -5.09
C ILE A 145 -15.87 -2.79 -4.59
N ILE A 146 -14.79 -3.35 -4.02
CA ILE A 146 -14.79 -4.71 -3.49
C ILE A 146 -15.80 -4.84 -2.35
N THR A 147 -15.90 -3.82 -1.49
CA THR A 147 -16.86 -3.80 -0.38
C THR A 147 -18.30 -3.85 -0.90
N ASP A 148 -18.65 -3.02 -1.88
CA ASP A 148 -19.97 -3.05 -2.53
C ASP A 148 -20.28 -4.41 -3.20
N GLU A 149 -19.30 -5.00 -3.87
CA GLU A 149 -19.47 -6.33 -4.48
C GLU A 149 -19.72 -7.43 -3.42
N ILE A 150 -18.98 -7.39 -2.31
CA ILE A 150 -19.19 -8.30 -1.18
C ILE A 150 -20.59 -8.12 -0.59
N TYR A 151 -21.06 -6.88 -0.42
CA TYR A 151 -22.42 -6.60 0.06
C TYR A 151 -23.49 -7.22 -0.86
N LYS A 152 -23.35 -7.08 -2.18
CA LYS A 152 -24.27 -7.68 -3.17
C LYS A 152 -24.27 -9.21 -3.12
N LYS A 153 -23.09 -9.82 -2.99
CA LYS A 153 -22.97 -11.29 -2.84
C LYS A 153 -23.61 -11.77 -1.54
N LEU A 154 -23.41 -11.03 -0.44
CA LEU A 154 -24.03 -11.33 0.85
C LEU A 154 -25.56 -11.26 0.77
N GLU A 155 -26.12 -10.22 0.16
CA GLU A 155 -27.56 -10.08 -0.03
C GLU A 155 -28.13 -11.25 -0.86
N THR A 156 -27.44 -11.62 -1.94
CA THR A 156 -27.82 -12.76 -2.79
C THR A 156 -27.85 -14.07 -1.99
N LEU A 157 -26.85 -14.32 -1.14
CA LEU A 157 -26.82 -15.51 -0.27
C LEU A 157 -27.95 -15.49 0.76
N LEU A 158 -28.25 -14.34 1.36
CA LEU A 158 -29.35 -14.19 2.32
C LEU A 158 -30.70 -14.47 1.66
N LEU A 159 -30.92 -13.98 0.43
CA LEU A 159 -32.12 -14.27 -0.36
C LEU A 159 -32.24 -15.77 -0.67
N GLN A 160 -31.15 -16.41 -1.07
CA GLN A 160 -31.12 -17.86 -1.30
C GLN A 160 -31.47 -18.64 -0.03
N GLN A 161 -30.91 -18.27 1.13
CA GLN A 161 -31.24 -18.90 2.42
C GLN A 161 -32.72 -18.73 2.77
N GLY A 162 -33.29 -17.54 2.58
CA GLY A 162 -34.71 -17.30 2.78
C GLY A 162 -35.60 -18.19 1.90
N ARG A 163 -35.21 -18.33 0.62
CA ARG A 163 -35.91 -19.22 -0.32
C ARG A 163 -35.82 -20.69 0.09
N LEU A 164 -34.65 -21.14 0.52
CA LEU A 164 -34.45 -22.51 1.02
C LEU A 164 -35.29 -22.77 2.29
N LYS A 165 -35.32 -21.84 3.24
CA LYS A 165 -36.16 -21.96 4.45
C LYS A 165 -37.64 -22.09 4.10
N SER A 166 -38.15 -21.24 3.21
CA SER A 166 -39.57 -21.28 2.81
C SER A 166 -39.95 -22.59 2.09
N VAL A 167 -39.10 -23.10 1.20
CA VAL A 167 -39.30 -24.41 0.54
C VAL A 167 -39.29 -25.54 1.58
N ASN A 168 -38.34 -25.52 2.51
CA ASN A 168 -38.25 -26.53 3.57
C ASN A 168 -39.52 -26.54 4.45
N TYR A 169 -39.99 -25.36 4.86
CA TYR A 169 -41.25 -25.21 5.62
C TYR A 169 -42.46 -25.79 4.88
N ARG A 170 -42.58 -25.53 3.57
CA ARG A 170 -43.67 -26.11 2.74
C ARG A 170 -43.58 -27.63 2.69
N THR A 171 -42.38 -28.19 2.52
CA THR A 171 -42.17 -29.64 2.47
C THR A 171 -42.53 -30.32 3.79
N ILE A 172 -42.11 -29.76 4.93
CA ILE A 172 -42.43 -30.27 6.27
C ILE A 172 -43.95 -30.24 6.49
N THR A 173 -44.61 -29.14 6.10
CA THR A 173 -46.06 -28.98 6.28
C THR A 173 -46.85 -29.98 5.42
N ARG A 174 -46.42 -30.22 4.18
CA ARG A 174 -47.03 -31.24 3.30
C ARG A 174 -46.89 -32.65 3.88
N ARG A 175 -45.70 -33.02 4.36
CA ARG A 175 -45.48 -34.32 5.01
C ARG A 175 -46.36 -34.48 6.25
N LYS A 176 -46.53 -33.44 7.08
CA LYS A 176 -47.41 -33.51 8.25
C LYS A 176 -48.89 -33.71 7.93
N ARG A 177 -49.39 -33.21 6.78
CA ARG A 177 -50.78 -33.48 6.37
C ARG A 177 -50.98 -34.91 5.88
N LEU A 178 -50.04 -35.44 5.11
CA LEU A 178 -50.11 -36.80 4.55
C LEU A 178 -50.00 -37.92 5.60
N VAL A 179 -49.50 -37.61 6.80
CA VAL A 179 -49.41 -38.57 7.92
C VAL A 179 -50.65 -38.49 8.83
N LYS A 180 -51.55 -37.52 8.60
CA LYS A 180 -52.74 -37.27 9.41
C LYS A 180 -54.05 -37.77 8.76
N GLU A 181 -53.97 -38.26 7.53
CA GLU A 181 -55.00 -39.04 6.83
C GLU A 181 -54.64 -40.53 6.92
#